data_AF-A0A2J0LUP1-F1
#
_entry.id   AF-A0A2J0LUP1-F1
#
_cell.length_a   1.000
_cell.length_b   1.000
_cell.length_c   1.000
_cell.angle_alpha   90.00
_cell.angle_beta   90.00
_cell.angle_gamma   90.00
#
_symmetry.space_group_name_H-M   'P 1'
#
loop_
_entity.id
_entity.type
_entity.pdbx_description
1 polymer ?
#
loop_
_entity_poly.entity_id
_entity_poly.type
_entity_poly.pdbx_seq_one_letter_code
_entity_poly.pdbx_strand_id
1 'polypeptide(L)' 'YPLPENAKKLFSKKKIVVLENNVGAQFANLLKLEYGVKILESILKYDGDPFSVEEVVTRLKQSL' A
#
# COMPACT_ATOMS: atom_id res chain seq x y z
N TYR A 1 12.48 11.62 -2.53
CA TYR A 1 12.58 11.41 -1.07
C TYR A 1 13.13 12.68 -0.45
N PRO A 2 12.65 13.14 0.74
CA PRO A 2 11.75 12.48 1.70
C PRO A 2 10.25 12.52 1.32
N LEU A 3 9.39 11.81 2.07
CA LEU A 3 7.94 11.96 1.99
C LEU A 3 7.49 13.23 2.74
N PRO A 4 6.47 13.99 2.28
CA PRO A 4 6.06 15.24 2.93
C PRO A 4 5.50 15.03 4.34
N GLU A 5 6.10 15.59 5.38
CA GLU A 5 5.71 15.34 6.78
C GLU A 5 4.20 15.53 7.05
N ASN A 6 3.59 16.54 6.43
CA ASN A 6 2.17 16.84 6.54
C ASN A 6 1.24 15.72 6.02
N ALA A 7 1.73 14.79 5.20
CA ALA A 7 0.97 13.66 4.68
C ALA A 7 0.76 12.55 5.72
N LYS A 8 1.57 12.50 6.79
CA LYS A 8 1.44 11.50 7.88
C LYS A 8 0.02 11.44 8.47
N LYS A 9 -0.65 12.59 8.58
CA LYS A 9 -2.02 12.69 9.09
C LYS A 9 -3.06 11.92 8.27
N LEU A 10 -2.78 11.67 6.98
CA LEU A 10 -3.70 10.96 6.09
C LEU A 10 -3.93 9.51 6.49
N PHE A 11 -2.99 8.92 7.25
CA PHE A 11 -2.97 7.51 7.62
C PHE A 11 -3.47 7.24 9.05
N SER A 12 -3.75 8.29 9.84
CA SER A 12 -4.21 8.13 11.23
C SER A 12 -5.60 7.50 11.30
N LYS A 13 -5.78 6.52 12.20
CA LYS A 13 -7.05 5.81 12.49
C LYS A 13 -7.72 5.17 11.27
N LYS A 14 -6.95 4.75 10.27
CA LYS A 14 -7.44 4.04 9.07
C LYS A 14 -6.86 2.64 8.97
N LYS A 15 -7.61 1.74 8.32
CA LYS A 15 -7.05 0.50 7.76
C LYS A 15 -6.32 0.86 6.47
N ILE A 16 -5.04 0.54 6.39
CA ILE A 16 -4.19 0.89 5.24
C ILE A 16 -3.85 -0.38 4.47
N VAL A 17 -4.28 -0.44 3.22
CA VAL A 17 -3.84 -1.44 2.23
C VAL A 17 -3.02 -0.70 1.18
N VAL A 18 -1.89 -1.28 0.78
CA VAL A 18 -0.99 -0.68 -0.21
C VAL A 18 -0.96 -1.58 -1.45
N LEU A 19 -1.19 -1.00 -2.62
CA LEU A 19 -1.15 -1.70 -3.91
C LEU A 19 0.08 -1.23 -4.68
N GLU A 20 0.94 -2.14 -5.11
CA GLU A 20 2.18 -1.79 -5.82
C GLU A 20 2.49 -2.78 -6.95
N ASN A 21 2.93 -2.25 -8.09
CA ASN A 21 3.45 -3.03 -9.21
C ASN A 21 4.95 -3.33 -9.01
N ASN A 22 5.31 -3.93 -7.88
CA ASN A 22 6.67 -4.36 -7.60
C ASN A 22 6.69 -5.59 -6.67
N VAL A 23 7.84 -6.26 -6.61
CA VAL A 23 8.06 -7.42 -5.72
C VAL A 23 8.35 -6.98 -4.28
N GLY A 24 8.96 -5.80 -4.10
CA GLY A 24 9.62 -5.42 -2.85
C GLY A 24 8.76 -4.65 -1.83
N ALA A 25 7.50 -4.35 -2.14
CA ALA A 25 6.62 -3.49 -1.34
C ALA A 25 7.32 -2.18 -0.93
N GLN A 26 8.03 -1.56 -1.87
CA GLN A 26 8.97 -0.47 -1.57
C GLN A 26 8.26 0.72 -0.92
N PHE A 27 7.07 1.09 -1.40
CA PHE A 27 6.30 2.19 -0.83
C PHE A 27 5.71 1.82 0.53
N ALA A 28 5.22 0.59 0.70
CA ALA A 28 4.78 0.10 2.00
C ALA A 28 5.90 0.19 3.05
N ASN A 29 7.12 -0.22 2.69
CA ASN A 29 8.29 -0.12 3.56
C ASN A 29 8.67 1.33 3.85
N LEU A 30 8.56 2.21 2.86
CA LEU A 30 8.79 3.64 3.03
C LEU A 30 7.80 4.27 4.01
N LEU A 31 6.50 3.95 3.91
CA LEU A 31 5.47 4.45 4.83
C LEU A 31 5.68 3.93 6.27
N LYS A 32 6.14 2.69 6.43
CA LYS A 32 6.51 2.14 7.74
C LYS A 32 7.71 2.90 8.32
N LEU A 33 8.75 3.11 7.52
CA LEU A 33 9.99 3.78 7.95
C LEU A 33 9.77 5.25 8.31
N GLU A 34 9.12 6.01 7.43
CA GLU A 34 8.95 7.46 7.59
C GLU A 34 7.86 7.81 8.60
N TYR A 35 6.74 7.08 8.57
CA TYR A 35 5.53 7.48 9.27
C TYR A 35 5.10 6.51 10.36
N GLY A 36 5.73 5.34 10.49
CA GLY A 36 5.31 4.31 11.42
C GLY A 36 3.91 3.74 11.09
N VAL A 37 3.49 3.81 9.82
CA VAL A 37 2.15 3.39 9.40
C VAL A 37 2.01 1.88 9.54
N LYS A 38 0.98 1.42 10.26
CA LYS A 38 0.60 0.00 10.29
C LYS A 38 -0.15 -0.35 9.02
N ILE A 39 0.51 -1.08 8.14
CA ILE A 39 -0.07 -1.59 6.90
C ILE A 39 -0.75 -2.93 7.20
N LEU A 40 -2.02 -3.05 6.83
CA LEU A 40 -2.83 -4.25 6.97
C LEU A 40 -2.38 -5.31 5.97
N GLU A 41 -2.26 -4.91 4.70
CA GLU A 41 -1.83 -5.77 3.61
C GLU A 41 -1.10 -4.96 2.52
N SER A 42 -0.13 -5.60 1.88
CA SER A 42 0.50 -5.13 0.66
C SER A 42 0.11 -6.06 -0.48
N ILE A 43 -0.70 -5.59 -1.43
CA ILE A 43 -1.08 -6.32 -2.63
C ILE A 43 -0.03 -6.00 -3.70
N LEU A 44 0.74 -7.01 -4.07
CA LEU A 44 1.87 -6.88 -4.98
C LEU A 44 1.55 -7.55 -6.32
N LYS A 45 1.94 -6.87 -7.41
CA LYS A 45 1.90 -7.41 -8.77
C LYS A 45 3.22 -7.11 -9.46
N TYR A 46 3.73 -8.06 -10.24
CA TYR A 46 5.06 -7.96 -10.85
C TYR A 46 5.18 -8.81 -12.13
N ASP A 47 4.04 -9.11 -12.76
CA ASP A 47 3.93 -9.89 -14.00
C ASP A 47 4.03 -9.02 -15.27
N GLY A 48 4.12 -7.69 -15.12
CA GLY A 48 4.24 -6.74 -16.21
C GLY A 48 2.92 -6.10 -16.64
N ASP A 49 1.79 -6.65 -16.18
CA ASP A 49 0.46 -6.11 -16.47
C ASP A 49 0.01 -5.10 -15.38
N PRO A 50 -0.84 -4.12 -15.73
CA PRO A 50 -1.50 -3.29 -14.72
C PRO A 50 -2.50 -4.11 -13.90
N PHE A 51 -2.79 -3.66 -12.69
CA PHE A 51 -3.92 -4.19 -11.91
C PHE A 51 -5.24 -3.99 -12.68
N SER A 52 -6.05 -5.06 -12.79
CA SER A 52 -7.43 -4.91 -13.24
C SER A 52 -8.35 -4.49 -12.10
N VAL A 53 -9.50 -3.92 -12.42
CA VAL A 53 -10.50 -3.51 -11.41
C VAL A 53 -10.99 -4.74 -10.64
N GLU A 54 -11.26 -5.83 -11.36
CA GLU A 54 -11.75 -7.09 -10.80
C GLU A 54 -10.74 -7.70 -9.83
N GLU A 55 -9.46 -7.66 -10.18
CA GLU A 55 -8.36 -8.13 -9.34
C GLU A 55 -8.31 -7.33 -8.03
N VAL A 56 -8.32 -5.99 -8.13
CA VAL A 56 -8.28 -5.11 -6.96
C VAL A 56 -9.47 -5.34 -6.04
N VAL A 57 -10.68 -5.38 -6.59
CA VAL A 57 -11.91 -5.62 -5.82
C VAL A 57 -11.86 -6.98 -5.12
N THR A 58 -11.39 -8.02 -5.81
CA THR A 58 -11.28 -9.37 -5.24
C THR A 58 -10.29 -9.42 -4.09
N ARG A 59 -9.10 -8.84 -4.28
CA ARG A 59 -8.06 -8.78 -3.24
C ARG A 59 -8.52 -7.99 -2.02
N LEU A 60 -9.10 -6.80 -2.22
CA LEU A 60 -9.58 -5.97 -1.11
C LEU A 60 -10.68 -6.63 -0.28
N LYS A 61 -11.53 -7.47 -0.89
CA LYS A 61 -12.53 -8.25 -0.16
C LYS A 61 -11.91 -9.35 0.71
N GLN A 62 -10.73 -9.85 0.38
CA GLN A 62 -10.01 -10.85 1.19
C GLN A 62 -9.27 -10.18 2.36
N SER A 63 -8.84 -8.93 2.19
CA SER A 63 -8.10 -8.15 3.20
C SER A 63 -8.96 -7.61 4.35
N LEU A 64 -10.28 -7.48 4.16
CA LEU A 64 -11.19 -6.73 5.05
C LEU A 64 -12.06 -7.63 5.93
#